data_AF-A0A7S0RD44-F1
#
_entry.id   AF-A0A7S0RD44-F1
#
_cell.length_a   1.000
_cell.length_b   1.000
_cell.length_c   1.000
_cell.angle_alpha   90.00
_cell.angle_beta   90.00
_cell.angle_gamma   90.00
#
_symmetry.space_group_name_H-M   'P 1'
#
loop_
_entity.id
_entity.type
_entity.pdbx_description
1 polymer ?
#
loop_
_entity_poly.entity_id
_entity_poly.type
_entity_poly.pdbx_seq_one_letter_code
_entity_poly.pdbx_strand_id
1 'polypeptide(L)'
;DVFNVLLQILDDGRVTDTQGHTVSFKNTVIIMTSNLGSAEIFDQLAAHKKEDADAAQAEADGAASPGNEAAAKVPLSEEERRAAVKEKVMEHVRSHFRPEFVNRVDDFITFEPLVPAQIKQIVVLRAQRLVVRLEERRMRLVLADSAVEHLARVGFDPVFGARPVKRALQRELQTLLAKAVLRGDFEEEDTIVVEAVALEEKVAKKMGDGSYTSGLTLRKGPKAATSPQPPAPEANGAPAAAAVNGHAAKAVAQPEAEVAGNGHHAGADAHGYSADDDDAE
;
A
#
# COMPACT_ATOMS: atom_id res chain seq x y z
N ASP A 1 -23.90 11.27 -16.87
CA ASP A 1 -24.18 9.81 -16.79
C ASP A 1 -23.63 9.22 -15.50
N VAL A 2 -22.36 8.82 -15.41
CA VAL A 2 -21.77 8.17 -14.20
C VAL A 2 -22.10 8.91 -12.89
N PHE A 3 -21.96 10.25 -12.85
CA PHE A 3 -22.30 11.05 -11.67
C PHE A 3 -23.75 10.89 -11.18
N ASN A 4 -24.72 10.67 -12.07
CA ASN A 4 -26.12 10.51 -11.69
C ASN A 4 -26.34 9.15 -11.00
N VAL A 5 -25.60 8.13 -11.42
CA VAL A 5 -25.59 6.80 -10.80
C VAL A 5 -24.93 6.85 -9.43
N LEU A 6 -23.82 7.59 -9.29
CA LEU A 6 -23.18 7.82 -7.99
C LEU A 6 -24.09 8.60 -7.02
N LEU A 7 -24.81 9.63 -7.50
CA LEU A 7 -25.81 10.33 -6.70
C LEU A 7 -26.93 9.39 -6.24
N GLN A 8 -27.46 8.52 -7.10
CA GLN A 8 -28.46 7.53 -6.69
C GLN A 8 -27.94 6.58 -5.59
N ILE A 9 -26.67 6.14 -5.71
CA ILE A 9 -26.02 5.28 -4.72
C ILE A 9 -25.87 6.01 -3.37
N LEU A 10 -25.47 7.29 -3.38
CA LEU A 10 -25.28 8.09 -2.17
C LEU A 10 -26.61 8.54 -1.53
N ASP A 11 -27.65 8.79 -2.31
CA ASP A 11 -28.97 9.24 -1.84
C ASP A 11 -29.84 8.07 -1.33
N ASP A 12 -30.09 7.06 -2.16
CA ASP A 12 -31.01 5.96 -1.85
C ASP A 12 -30.31 4.78 -1.14
N GLY A 13 -28.97 4.75 -1.17
CA GLY A 13 -28.17 3.59 -0.77
C GLY A 13 -28.37 2.38 -1.67
N ARG A 14 -28.78 2.57 -2.93
CA ARG A 14 -29.16 1.52 -3.89
C ARG A 14 -28.87 1.93 -5.34
N VAL A 15 -28.68 0.93 -6.20
CA VAL A 15 -28.70 1.10 -7.67
C VAL A 15 -29.42 -0.08 -8.31
N THR A 16 -30.02 0.14 -9.48
CA THR A 16 -30.62 -0.92 -10.29
C THR A 16 -29.84 -1.07 -11.59
N ASP A 17 -29.48 -2.30 -11.97
CA ASP A 17 -28.77 -2.59 -13.21
C ASP A 17 -29.70 -2.55 -14.45
N THR A 18 -29.14 -2.77 -15.64
CA THR A 18 -29.89 -2.81 -16.90
C THR A 18 -30.74 -4.08 -17.08
N GLN A 19 -30.67 -5.04 -16.16
CA GLN A 19 -31.45 -6.28 -16.14
C GLN A 19 -32.59 -6.21 -15.10
N GLY A 20 -32.61 -5.18 -14.25
CA GLY A 20 -33.61 -4.97 -13.19
C GLY A 20 -33.17 -5.42 -11.79
N HIS A 21 -31.96 -5.94 -11.62
CA HIS A 21 -31.45 -6.32 -10.30
C HIS A 21 -31.11 -5.08 -9.48
N THR A 22 -31.58 -5.02 -8.23
CA THR A 22 -31.28 -3.89 -7.33
C THR A 22 -30.23 -4.28 -6.30
N VAL A 23 -29.06 -3.64 -6.37
CA VAL A 23 -27.96 -3.78 -5.41
C VAL A 23 -28.12 -2.73 -4.30
N SER A 24 -27.72 -3.06 -3.07
CA SER A 24 -27.91 -2.21 -1.89
C SER A 24 -26.59 -1.92 -1.19
N PHE A 25 -26.25 -0.63 -1.08
CA PHE A 25 -25.01 -0.07 -0.51
C PHE A 25 -25.18 0.40 0.95
N LYS A 26 -26.37 0.21 1.56
CA LYS A 26 -26.69 0.65 2.93
C LYS A 26 -25.81 0.08 4.05
N ASN A 27 -24.95 -0.88 3.73
CA ASN A 27 -23.99 -1.49 4.65
C ASN A 27 -22.57 -1.49 4.04
N THR A 28 -22.25 -0.46 3.23
CA THR A 28 -21.00 -0.32 2.49
C THR A 28 -20.35 1.02 2.81
N VAL A 29 -19.04 1.04 3.05
CA VAL A 29 -18.26 2.28 3.11
C VAL A 29 -17.81 2.63 1.69
N ILE A 30 -18.25 3.78 1.17
CA ILE A 30 -17.90 4.24 -0.16
C ILE A 30 -16.70 5.19 -0.03
N ILE A 31 -15.53 4.75 -0.52
CA ILE A 31 -14.31 5.54 -0.54
C ILE A 31 -14.08 6.04 -1.98
N MET A 32 -13.92 7.34 -2.15
CA MET A 32 -13.65 7.97 -3.45
C MET A 32 -12.32 8.71 -3.38
N THR A 33 -11.37 8.32 -4.22
CA THR A 33 -10.02 8.91 -4.27
C THR A 33 -9.87 9.82 -5.47
N SER A 34 -9.22 10.98 -5.29
CA SER A 34 -8.88 11.91 -6.37
C SER A 34 -7.50 12.53 -6.13
N ASN A 35 -6.84 12.96 -7.21
CA ASN A 35 -5.59 13.73 -7.18
C ASN A 35 -5.82 15.24 -7.33
N LEU A 36 -7.08 15.70 -7.31
CA LEU A 36 -7.46 17.11 -7.30
C LEU A 36 -6.90 17.82 -6.06
N GLY A 37 -6.33 19.02 -6.23
CA GLY A 37 -5.69 19.76 -5.13
C GLY A 37 -4.24 19.31 -4.81
N SER A 38 -3.68 18.32 -5.54
CA SER A 38 -2.37 17.75 -5.20
C SER A 38 -1.20 18.72 -5.39
N ALA A 39 -1.22 19.56 -6.43
CA ALA A 39 -0.18 20.57 -6.65
C ALA A 39 -0.16 21.60 -5.52
N GLU A 40 -1.35 22.04 -5.10
CA GLU A 40 -1.56 23.05 -4.07
C GLU A 40 -1.10 22.55 -2.69
N ILE A 41 -1.25 21.24 -2.42
CA ILE A 41 -0.69 20.58 -1.23
C ILE A 41 0.86 20.61 -1.30
N PHE A 42 1.46 20.20 -2.42
CA PHE A 42 2.92 20.14 -2.57
C PHE A 42 3.57 21.53 -2.53
N ASP A 43 3.01 22.54 -3.20
CA ASP A 43 3.57 23.89 -3.29
C ASP A 43 3.59 24.59 -1.92
N GLN A 44 2.57 24.38 -1.09
CA GLN A 44 2.56 24.92 0.28
C GLN A 44 3.64 24.28 1.15
N LEU A 45 3.83 22.96 1.05
CA LEU A 45 4.90 22.25 1.76
C LEU A 45 6.31 22.62 1.23
N ALA A 46 6.42 22.96 -0.06
CA ALA A 46 7.66 23.44 -0.66
C ALA A 46 7.97 24.90 -0.30
N ALA A 47 6.95 25.75 -0.12
CA ALA A 47 7.08 27.13 0.35
C ALA A 47 7.51 27.18 1.83
N HIS A 48 6.80 26.47 2.71
CA HIS A 48 7.13 26.46 4.14
C HIS A 48 8.49 25.81 4.43
N LYS A 49 8.93 24.81 3.64
CA LYS A 49 10.31 24.29 3.73
C LYS A 49 11.40 25.32 3.40
N LYS A 50 11.07 26.43 2.73
CA LYS A 50 11.99 27.57 2.58
C LYS A 50 11.87 28.52 3.76
N GLU A 51 10.65 28.91 4.14
CA GLU A 51 10.43 29.80 5.30
C GLU A 51 11.04 29.22 6.60
N ASP A 52 10.81 27.94 6.91
CA ASP A 52 11.37 27.25 8.08
C ASP A 52 12.92 27.07 7.98
N ALA A 53 13.49 27.03 6.76
CA ALA A 53 14.94 26.91 6.55
C ALA A 53 15.67 28.26 6.57
N ASP A 54 15.12 29.28 5.91
CA ASP A 54 15.62 30.65 5.89
C ASP A 54 15.63 31.24 7.32
N ALA A 55 14.64 30.88 8.15
CA ALA A 55 14.63 31.22 9.58
C ALA A 55 15.78 30.56 10.35
N ALA A 56 15.99 29.25 10.20
CA ALA A 56 17.08 28.53 10.85
C ALA A 56 18.47 29.01 10.37
N GLN A 57 18.58 29.43 9.11
CA GLN A 57 19.77 30.04 8.53
C GLN A 57 20.05 31.41 9.17
N ALA A 58 19.01 32.26 9.33
CA ALA A 58 19.13 33.58 9.94
C ALA A 58 19.49 33.55 11.43
N GLU A 59 19.01 32.53 12.18
CA GLU A 59 19.45 32.29 13.57
C GLU A 59 20.93 31.86 13.62
N ALA A 60 21.38 31.02 12.69
CA ALA A 60 22.78 30.55 12.63
C ALA A 60 23.77 31.65 12.21
N ASP A 61 23.38 32.54 11.28
CA ASP A 61 24.21 33.65 10.80
C ASP A 61 24.25 34.85 11.77
N GLY A 62 23.53 34.80 12.89
CA GLY A 62 23.66 35.75 14.01
C GLY A 62 23.23 37.19 13.73
N ALA A 63 22.41 37.41 12.69
CA ALA A 63 22.07 38.73 12.15
C ALA A 63 21.04 39.53 12.98
N ALA A 64 21.20 39.58 14.30
CA ALA A 64 20.30 40.26 15.23
C ALA A 64 20.40 41.79 15.17
N SER A 65 19.84 42.41 14.12
CA SER A 65 19.62 43.85 14.01
C SER A 65 18.14 44.20 14.31
N PRO A 66 17.80 44.63 15.53
CA PRO A 66 16.43 45.03 15.88
C PRO A 66 16.12 46.41 15.28
N GLY A 67 15.60 46.45 14.04
CA GLY A 67 15.44 47.70 13.31
C GLY A 67 14.49 47.72 12.11
N ASN A 68 13.63 46.71 11.94
CA ASN A 68 12.60 46.75 10.90
C ASN A 68 11.31 46.04 11.35
N GLU A 69 10.20 46.77 11.41
CA GLU A 69 8.87 46.26 11.77
C GLU A 69 8.19 45.54 10.58
N ALA A 70 8.98 44.79 9.81
CA ALA A 70 8.46 43.84 8.84
C ALA A 70 7.78 42.71 9.63
N ALA A 71 6.44 42.78 9.70
CA ALA A 71 5.61 41.98 10.61
C ALA A 71 6.08 40.52 10.71
N ALA A 72 6.65 40.17 11.86
CA ALA A 72 7.10 38.83 12.16
C ALA A 72 5.88 37.90 12.16
N LYS A 73 5.65 37.22 11.04
CA LYS A 73 4.65 36.15 10.93
C LYS A 73 4.99 35.12 12.00
N VAL A 74 4.17 35.05 13.04
CA VAL A 74 4.18 33.92 13.96
C VAL A 74 4.05 32.66 13.09
N PRO A 75 4.94 31.67 13.21
CA PRO A 75 4.86 30.47 12.38
C PRO A 75 3.53 29.78 12.65
N LEU A 76 2.70 29.67 11.60
CA LEU A 76 1.39 29.03 11.65
C LEU A 76 1.54 27.66 12.32
N SER A 77 0.70 27.36 13.30
CA SER A 77 0.66 26.06 13.96
C SER A 77 0.37 24.95 12.96
N GLU A 78 0.75 23.70 13.27
CA GLU A 78 0.46 22.57 12.37
C GLU A 78 -1.04 22.44 12.06
N GLU A 79 -1.92 22.78 13.01
CA GLU A 79 -3.37 22.76 12.82
C GLU A 79 -3.84 23.85 11.84
N GLU A 80 -3.32 25.08 11.94
CA GLU A 80 -3.59 26.16 10.97
C GLU A 80 -3.00 25.85 9.57
N ARG A 81 -1.79 25.28 9.51
CA ARG A 81 -1.17 24.81 8.25
C ARG A 81 -2.08 23.78 7.57
N ARG A 82 -2.60 22.80 8.32
CA ARG A 82 -3.51 21.75 7.81
C ARG A 82 -4.88 22.31 7.41
N ALA A 83 -5.42 23.28 8.16
CA ALA A 83 -6.66 23.96 7.80
C ALA A 83 -6.54 24.73 6.48
N ALA A 84 -5.48 25.52 6.30
CA ALA A 84 -5.23 26.29 5.07
C ALA A 84 -5.03 25.38 3.83
N VAL A 85 -4.39 24.23 4.01
CA VAL A 85 -4.27 23.21 2.95
C VAL A 85 -5.64 22.60 2.62
N LYS A 86 -6.43 22.16 3.63
CA LYS A 86 -7.77 21.60 3.41
C LYS A 86 -8.71 22.62 2.75
N GLU A 87 -8.62 23.90 3.08
CA GLU A 87 -9.43 24.96 2.46
C GLU A 87 -9.22 25.07 0.95
N LYS A 88 -7.96 25.18 0.49
CA LYS A 88 -7.65 25.28 -0.96
C LYS A 88 -7.99 24.00 -1.73
N VAL A 89 -7.81 22.83 -1.10
CA VAL A 89 -8.27 21.56 -1.69
C VAL A 89 -9.80 21.56 -1.82
N MET A 90 -10.53 22.04 -0.82
CA MET A 90 -11.99 22.15 -0.87
C MET A 90 -12.50 23.20 -1.87
N GLU A 91 -11.75 24.26 -2.14
CA GLU A 91 -12.04 25.19 -3.25
C GLU A 91 -12.00 24.47 -4.61
N HIS A 92 -10.95 23.67 -4.86
CA HIS A 92 -10.82 22.88 -6.08
C HIS A 92 -11.90 21.79 -6.19
N VAL A 93 -12.25 21.12 -5.08
CA VAL A 93 -13.37 20.18 -5.04
C VAL A 93 -14.69 20.87 -5.42
N ARG A 94 -14.96 22.07 -4.90
CA ARG A 94 -16.19 22.83 -5.20
C ARG A 94 -16.25 23.42 -6.60
N SER A 95 -15.11 23.65 -7.26
CA SER A 95 -15.06 24.11 -8.65
C SER A 95 -15.14 22.97 -9.66
N HIS A 96 -14.70 21.76 -9.29
CA HIS A 96 -14.77 20.57 -10.15
C HIS A 96 -16.09 19.78 -10.02
N PHE A 97 -16.61 19.63 -8.80
CA PHE A 97 -17.82 18.84 -8.52
C PHE A 97 -19.04 19.72 -8.29
N ARG A 98 -20.21 19.28 -8.79
CA ARG A 98 -21.48 19.99 -8.59
C ARG A 98 -21.85 20.01 -7.10
N PRO A 99 -22.41 21.11 -6.56
CA PRO A 99 -22.76 21.22 -5.13
C PRO A 99 -23.66 20.09 -4.61
N GLU A 100 -24.56 19.57 -5.45
CA GLU A 100 -25.40 18.41 -5.12
C GLU A 100 -24.57 17.17 -4.70
N PHE A 101 -23.44 16.89 -5.36
CA PHE A 101 -22.56 15.77 -5.03
C PHE A 101 -21.71 16.06 -3.81
N VAL A 102 -21.19 17.29 -3.69
CA VAL A 102 -20.41 17.73 -2.52
C VAL A 102 -21.25 17.62 -1.23
N ASN A 103 -22.56 17.89 -1.32
CA ASN A 103 -23.51 17.78 -0.21
C ASN A 103 -23.94 16.34 0.12
N ARG A 104 -23.37 15.31 -0.54
CA ARG A 104 -23.60 13.88 -0.28
C ARG A 104 -22.35 13.13 0.19
N VAL A 105 -21.25 13.84 0.44
CA VAL A 105 -20.01 13.28 0.99
C VAL A 105 -19.90 13.71 2.45
N ASP A 106 -19.89 12.73 3.36
CA ASP A 106 -19.94 12.98 4.81
C ASP A 106 -18.69 13.69 5.36
N ASP A 107 -17.49 13.34 4.87
CA ASP A 107 -16.23 14.06 5.17
C ASP A 107 -15.24 14.00 3.99
N PHE A 108 -14.40 15.01 3.91
CA PHE A 108 -13.34 15.18 2.94
C PHE A 108 -11.97 14.98 3.59
N ILE A 109 -11.42 13.78 3.44
CA ILE A 109 -10.10 13.41 3.99
C ILE A 109 -9.01 13.91 3.04
N THR A 110 -8.22 14.88 3.48
CA THR A 110 -7.02 15.35 2.78
C THR A 110 -5.80 14.58 3.28
N PHE A 111 -5.03 13.99 2.37
CA PHE A 111 -3.80 13.25 2.71
C PHE A 111 -2.57 14.16 2.62
N GLU A 112 -1.75 14.13 3.67
CA GLU A 112 -0.46 14.81 3.70
C GLU A 112 0.61 14.01 2.93
N PRO A 113 1.48 14.65 2.13
CA PRO A 113 2.61 14.00 1.49
C PRO A 113 3.58 13.37 2.48
N LEU A 114 4.06 12.19 2.12
CA LEU A 114 4.86 11.33 3.01
C LEU A 114 6.20 11.96 3.38
N VAL A 115 6.46 12.12 4.68
CA VAL A 115 7.76 12.60 5.17
C VAL A 115 8.82 11.49 5.05
N PRO A 116 10.12 11.82 4.93
CA PRO A 116 11.17 10.80 4.75
C PRO A 116 11.20 9.69 5.81
N ALA A 117 10.80 9.99 7.05
CA ALA A 117 10.65 8.99 8.12
C ALA A 117 9.54 7.95 7.84
N GLN A 118 8.40 8.38 7.29
CA GLN A 118 7.34 7.48 6.85
C GLN A 118 7.77 6.64 5.64
N ILE A 119 8.61 7.18 4.74
CA ILE A 119 9.19 6.39 3.64
C ILE A 119 10.07 5.25 4.19
N LYS A 120 10.91 5.49 5.22
CA LYS A 120 11.68 4.42 5.89
C LYS A 120 10.76 3.33 6.45
N GLN A 121 9.66 3.71 7.10
CA GLN A 121 8.65 2.74 7.60
C GLN A 121 8.00 1.94 6.47
N ILE A 122 7.64 2.59 5.34
CA ILE A 122 7.07 1.93 4.16
C ILE A 122 8.08 0.95 3.53
N VAL A 123 9.37 1.30 3.48
CA VAL A 123 10.45 0.39 3.03
C VAL A 123 10.47 -0.88 3.89
N VAL A 124 10.44 -0.75 5.22
CA VAL A 124 10.44 -1.89 6.14
C VAL A 124 9.17 -2.74 5.97
N LEU A 125 7.98 -2.13 5.95
CA LEU A 125 6.70 -2.84 5.77
C LEU A 125 6.62 -3.58 4.42
N ARG A 126 7.16 -3.00 3.34
CA ARG A 126 7.20 -3.68 2.03
C ARG A 126 8.29 -4.76 1.99
N ALA A 127 9.39 -4.61 2.73
CA ALA A 127 10.44 -5.62 2.88
C ALA A 127 10.00 -6.85 3.69
N GLN A 128 9.01 -6.76 4.59
CA GLN A 128 8.44 -7.91 5.31
C GLN A 128 7.96 -9.02 4.36
N ARG A 129 7.38 -8.68 3.20
CA ARG A 129 6.99 -9.64 2.14
C ARG A 129 8.18 -10.38 1.50
N LEU A 130 9.41 -9.96 1.76
CA LEU A 130 10.64 -10.63 1.33
C LEU A 130 11.30 -11.39 2.50
N VAL A 131 11.16 -10.91 3.74
CA VAL A 131 11.54 -11.65 4.95
C VAL A 131 10.80 -13.00 5.02
N VAL A 132 9.47 -12.99 4.95
CA VAL A 132 8.64 -14.22 5.03
C VAL A 132 9.02 -15.24 3.96
N ARG A 133 9.23 -14.80 2.70
CA ARG A 133 9.65 -15.67 1.58
C ARG A 133 11.08 -16.23 1.67
N LEU A 134 11.90 -15.69 2.58
CA LEU A 134 13.21 -16.24 2.92
C LEU A 134 13.11 -17.17 4.14
N GLU A 135 12.24 -16.86 5.11
CA GLU A 135 11.96 -17.72 6.27
C GLU A 135 11.31 -19.05 5.85
N GLU A 136 10.43 -19.04 4.84
CA GLU A 136 9.95 -20.24 4.11
C GLU A 136 11.07 -21.14 3.57
N ARG A 137 12.28 -20.58 3.39
CA ARG A 137 13.51 -21.24 2.92
C ARG A 137 14.60 -21.31 3.99
N ARG A 138 14.22 -21.18 5.28
CA ARG A 138 15.13 -21.17 6.45
C ARG A 138 16.26 -20.12 6.41
N MET A 139 16.13 -19.09 5.58
CA MET A 139 17.05 -17.95 5.56
C MET A 139 16.43 -16.78 6.30
N ARG A 140 17.19 -16.08 7.14
CA ARG A 140 16.70 -14.84 7.79
C ARG A 140 17.24 -13.61 7.08
N LEU A 141 16.41 -12.57 6.94
CA LEU A 141 16.81 -11.30 6.32
C LEU A 141 16.79 -10.17 7.35
N VAL A 142 17.94 -9.52 7.54
CA VAL A 142 18.09 -8.37 8.43
C VAL A 142 18.53 -7.17 7.59
N LEU A 143 17.71 -6.12 7.54
CA LEU A 143 18.09 -4.84 6.95
C LEU A 143 18.68 -3.96 8.04
N ALA A 144 19.91 -3.47 7.86
CA ALA A 144 20.46 -2.42 8.70
C ALA A 144 19.84 -1.06 8.34
N ASP A 145 19.85 -0.10 9.27
CA ASP A 145 19.27 1.22 9.05
C ASP A 145 19.84 1.92 7.80
N SER A 146 21.15 1.78 7.54
CA SER A 146 21.79 2.33 6.34
C SER A 146 21.17 1.82 5.03
N ALA A 147 20.78 0.53 4.97
CA ALA A 147 20.09 -0.05 3.82
C ALA A 147 18.65 0.49 3.70
N VAL A 148 17.94 0.65 4.81
CA VAL A 148 16.59 1.26 4.85
C VAL A 148 16.65 2.72 4.38
N GLU A 149 17.65 3.49 4.79
CA GLU A 149 17.87 4.87 4.36
C GLU A 149 18.25 4.99 2.89
N HIS A 150 19.07 4.08 2.36
CA HIS A 150 19.37 4.02 0.92
C HIS A 150 18.11 3.72 0.10
N LEU A 151 17.39 2.66 0.44
CA LEU A 151 16.15 2.26 -0.22
C LEU A 151 15.05 3.33 -0.11
N ALA A 152 14.96 4.04 1.02
CA ALA A 152 14.03 5.16 1.18
C ALA A 152 14.40 6.35 0.28
N ARG A 153 15.68 6.69 0.19
CA ARG A 153 16.21 7.78 -0.65
C ARG A 153 16.07 7.49 -2.15
N VAL A 154 16.30 6.25 -2.60
CA VAL A 154 16.13 5.85 -4.02
C VAL A 154 14.66 5.61 -4.37
N GLY A 155 13.85 5.16 -3.40
CA GLY A 155 12.42 4.89 -3.57
C GLY A 155 11.50 6.10 -3.43
N PHE A 156 11.98 7.24 -2.91
CA PHE A 156 11.21 8.47 -2.76
C PHE A 156 11.25 9.33 -4.02
N ASP A 157 10.08 9.80 -4.44
CA ASP A 157 9.92 10.82 -5.49
C ASP A 157 9.05 11.96 -4.94
N PRO A 158 9.45 13.25 -5.10
CA PRO A 158 8.67 14.37 -4.55
C PRO A 158 7.24 14.50 -5.10
N VAL A 159 6.96 13.98 -6.30
CA VAL A 159 5.64 14.07 -6.97
C VAL A 159 4.87 12.76 -6.83
N PHE A 160 5.54 11.61 -6.96
CA PHE A 160 4.92 10.28 -6.89
C PHE A 160 4.98 9.64 -5.49
N GLY A 161 5.56 10.31 -4.50
CA GLY A 161 5.66 9.86 -3.11
C GLY A 161 6.39 8.53 -2.98
N ALA A 162 5.77 7.56 -2.29
CA ALA A 162 6.31 6.21 -2.10
C ALA A 162 6.04 5.24 -3.26
N ARG A 163 5.38 5.66 -4.36
CA ARG A 163 5.08 4.76 -5.50
C ARG A 163 6.34 4.09 -6.09
N PRO A 164 7.52 4.75 -6.19
CA PRO A 164 8.73 4.08 -6.68
C PRO A 164 9.36 3.09 -5.70
N VAL A 165 9.03 3.11 -4.39
CA VAL A 165 9.59 2.20 -3.37
C VAL A 165 9.40 0.72 -3.74
N LYS A 166 8.25 0.35 -4.32
CA LYS A 166 7.96 -1.00 -4.85
C LYS A 166 9.04 -1.42 -5.88
N ARG A 167 9.45 -0.49 -6.77
CA ARG A 167 10.45 -0.72 -7.82
C ARG A 167 11.89 -0.70 -7.28
N ALA A 168 12.20 0.20 -6.34
CA ALA A 168 13.52 0.28 -5.70
C ALA A 168 13.83 -1.02 -4.93
N LEU A 169 12.90 -1.46 -4.07
CA LEU A 169 12.99 -2.76 -3.37
C LEU A 169 13.13 -3.94 -4.33
N GLN A 170 12.40 -3.95 -5.45
CA GLN A 170 12.53 -5.02 -6.44
C GLN A 170 13.92 -5.03 -7.10
N ARG A 171 14.41 -3.87 -7.55
CA ARG A 171 15.65 -3.75 -8.35
C ARG A 171 16.94 -3.82 -7.53
N GLU A 172 16.95 -3.27 -6.33
CA GLU A 172 18.16 -3.16 -5.51
C GLU A 172 18.26 -4.29 -4.48
N LEU A 173 17.15 -4.57 -3.77
CA LEU A 173 17.12 -5.57 -2.72
C LEU A 173 16.78 -6.97 -3.27
N GLN A 174 15.62 -7.14 -3.93
CA GLN A 174 15.15 -8.46 -4.35
C GLN A 174 16.00 -9.05 -5.48
N THR A 175 16.37 -8.27 -6.51
CA THR A 175 17.25 -8.75 -7.59
C THR A 175 18.64 -9.16 -7.07
N LEU A 176 19.21 -8.43 -6.12
CA LEU A 176 20.53 -8.77 -5.57
C LEU A 176 20.46 -10.02 -4.70
N LEU A 177 19.48 -10.12 -3.80
CA LEU A 177 19.24 -11.33 -3.00
C LEU A 177 18.99 -12.56 -3.87
N ALA A 178 18.18 -12.44 -4.92
CA ALA A 178 17.93 -13.53 -5.86
C ALA A 178 19.23 -13.98 -6.57
N LYS A 179 20.07 -13.06 -7.02
CA LYS A 179 21.38 -13.39 -7.60
C LYS A 179 22.29 -14.10 -6.60
N ALA A 180 22.35 -13.63 -5.36
CA ALA A 180 23.24 -14.20 -4.34
C ALA A 180 22.84 -15.63 -3.95
N VAL A 181 21.54 -15.87 -3.73
CA VAL A 181 21.00 -17.22 -3.48
C VAL A 181 21.22 -18.14 -4.68
N LEU A 182 21.04 -17.65 -5.92
CA LEU A 182 21.28 -18.45 -7.14
C LEU A 182 22.77 -18.78 -7.38
N ARG A 183 23.72 -18.03 -6.79
CA ARG A 183 25.15 -18.38 -6.79
C ARG A 183 25.54 -19.39 -5.72
N GLY A 184 24.67 -19.67 -4.75
CA GLY A 184 25.03 -20.40 -3.54
C GLY A 184 25.84 -19.58 -2.52
N ASP A 185 25.78 -18.24 -2.59
CA ASP A 185 26.48 -17.37 -1.62
C ASP A 185 25.90 -17.55 -0.20
N PHE A 186 24.63 -17.96 -0.09
CA PHE A 186 23.88 -18.15 1.16
C PHE A 186 23.13 -19.49 1.13
N GLU A 187 23.09 -20.18 2.27
CA GLU A 187 22.50 -21.51 2.44
C GLU A 187 21.35 -21.49 3.49
N GLU A 188 20.71 -22.64 3.73
CA GLU A 188 19.76 -22.77 4.84
C GLU A 188 20.43 -22.44 6.19
N GLU A 189 19.64 -21.88 7.13
CA GLU A 189 20.06 -21.40 8.44
C GLU A 189 21.06 -20.21 8.42
N ASP A 190 21.38 -19.62 7.26
CA ASP A 190 22.14 -18.35 7.21
C ASP A 190 21.24 -17.14 7.52
N THR A 191 21.80 -16.19 8.27
CA THR A 191 21.25 -14.83 8.39
C THR A 191 21.91 -13.95 7.33
N ILE A 192 21.13 -13.42 6.39
CA ILE A 192 21.57 -12.43 5.40
C ILE A 192 21.41 -11.03 6.00
N VAL A 193 22.51 -10.32 6.20
CA VAL A 193 22.50 -8.91 6.65
C VAL A 193 22.73 -8.00 5.45
N VAL A 194 21.85 -7.01 5.27
CA VAL A 194 21.89 -6.01 4.19
C VAL A 194 22.30 -4.66 4.76
N GLU A 195 23.34 -4.07 4.19
CA GLU A 195 23.86 -2.75 4.57
C GLU A 195 24.04 -1.89 3.31
N ALA A 196 23.89 -0.57 3.45
CA ALA A 196 24.27 0.33 2.36
C ALA A 196 25.78 0.59 2.37
N VAL A 197 26.38 0.56 1.19
CA VAL A 197 27.75 1.02 0.97
C VAL A 197 27.73 2.55 0.95
N ALA A 198 28.68 3.18 1.66
CA ALA A 198 28.89 4.60 1.53
C ALA A 198 29.30 4.92 0.07
N LEU A 199 28.45 5.67 -0.64
CA LEU A 199 28.73 6.16 -1.98
C LEU A 199 29.76 7.30 -1.90
N GLU A 200 31.03 6.93 -1.72
CA GLU A 200 32.12 7.79 -2.18
C GLU A 200 31.97 7.98 -3.70
N GLU A 201 31.95 9.23 -4.15
CA GLU A 201 31.82 9.52 -5.56
C GLU A 201 33.00 8.95 -6.35
N LYS A 202 32.71 8.21 -7.44
CA LYS A 202 33.63 7.58 -8.42
C LYS A 202 33.99 6.09 -8.19
N VAL A 203 32.98 5.22 -8.12
CA VAL A 203 33.12 3.82 -8.64
C VAL A 203 32.18 3.52 -9.81
N ALA A 204 31.99 4.51 -10.71
CA ALA A 204 31.47 4.28 -12.06
C ALA A 204 32.54 3.62 -12.98
N LYS A 205 33.18 2.55 -12.50
CA LYS A 205 34.29 1.88 -13.17
C LYS A 205 33.79 0.56 -13.78
N LYS A 206 33.67 0.53 -15.12
CA LYS A 206 33.28 -0.68 -15.86
C LYS A 206 34.10 -1.90 -15.41
N MET A 207 33.43 -2.93 -14.90
CA MET A 207 33.95 -4.29 -14.81
C MET A 207 33.05 -5.22 -15.62
N GLY A 208 33.63 -6.28 -16.17
CA GLY A 208 33.08 -7.03 -17.31
C GLY A 208 32.05 -8.11 -16.99
N ASP A 209 31.37 -8.05 -15.85
CA ASP A 209 30.26 -8.97 -15.51
C ASP A 209 28.95 -8.20 -15.24
N GLY A 210 27.83 -8.92 -15.28
CA GLY A 210 26.46 -8.37 -15.11
C GLY A 210 26.10 -7.98 -13.67
N SER A 211 27.04 -7.44 -12.90
CA SER A 211 26.84 -6.88 -11.57
C SER A 211 26.22 -5.49 -11.67
N TYR A 212 25.13 -5.27 -10.92
CA TYR A 212 24.41 -4.00 -10.88
C TYR A 212 24.81 -3.31 -9.58
N THR A 213 25.33 -2.10 -9.66
CA THR A 213 25.70 -1.30 -8.48
C THR A 213 24.46 -0.68 -7.82
N SER A 214 23.59 -1.51 -7.26
CA SER A 214 22.79 -1.07 -6.11
C SER A 214 23.77 -0.63 -5.02
N GLY A 215 23.48 0.45 -4.28
CA GLY A 215 24.34 0.91 -3.18
C GLY A 215 24.22 0.04 -1.91
N LEU A 216 23.96 -1.27 -2.08
CA LEU A 216 23.72 -2.25 -1.04
C LEU A 216 24.71 -3.42 -1.16
N THR A 217 25.18 -3.91 -0.02
CA THR A 217 25.97 -5.13 0.11
C THR A 217 25.26 -6.13 1.02
N LEU A 218 25.54 -7.43 0.79
CA LEU A 218 25.17 -8.50 1.71
C LEU A 218 26.39 -9.00 2.48
N ARG A 219 26.18 -9.40 3.73
CA ARG A 219 27.14 -10.20 4.51
C ARG A 219 26.42 -11.32 5.26
N LYS A 220 27.11 -12.43 5.53
CA LYS A 220 26.61 -13.43 6.47
C LYS A 220 26.65 -12.85 7.88
N GLY A 221 25.49 -12.80 8.53
CA GLY A 221 25.35 -12.56 9.96
C GLY A 221 25.61 -13.82 10.78
N PRO A 222 25.39 -13.80 12.10
CA PRO A 222 25.43 -15.00 12.93
C PRO A 222 24.39 -16.02 12.43
N LYS A 223 24.74 -17.30 12.42
CA LYS A 223 23.83 -18.37 11.97
C LYS A 223 22.55 -18.44 12.80
N ALA A 224 21.48 -18.89 12.13
CA ALA A 224 20.62 -20.01 12.52
C ALA A 224 20.60 -20.48 13.99
N ALA A 225 20.47 -19.59 14.97
CA ALA A 225 19.86 -19.96 16.25
C ALA A 225 18.44 -20.45 15.92
N THR A 226 18.22 -21.76 16.06
CA THR A 226 17.12 -22.51 15.45
C THR A 226 15.76 -22.01 15.95
N SER A 227 15.00 -21.37 15.06
CA SER A 227 13.57 -21.13 15.31
C SER A 227 12.82 -22.46 15.31
N PRO A 228 11.82 -22.67 16.17
CA PRO A 228 11.11 -23.95 16.24
C PRO A 228 10.40 -24.23 14.91
N GLN A 229 10.67 -25.41 14.34
CA GLN A 229 9.97 -25.90 13.17
C GLN A 229 8.45 -25.96 13.47
N PRO A 230 7.57 -25.43 12.60
CA PRO A 230 6.13 -25.61 12.79
C PRO A 230 5.82 -27.12 12.83
N PRO A 231 4.98 -27.58 13.77
CA PRO A 231 4.74 -29.01 13.95
C PRO A 231 4.21 -29.60 12.64
N ALA A 232 4.82 -30.71 12.21
CA ALA A 232 4.34 -31.44 11.04
C ALA A 232 2.88 -31.87 11.26
N PRO A 233 2.03 -31.87 10.22
CA PRO A 233 0.65 -32.33 10.36
C PRO A 233 0.64 -33.80 10.77
N GLU A 234 0.23 -34.08 11.99
CA GLU A 234 0.13 -35.45 12.48
C GLU A 234 -0.87 -36.23 11.63
N ALA A 235 -0.41 -37.35 11.06
CA ALA A 235 -1.22 -38.23 10.22
C ALA A 235 -2.24 -38.96 11.10
N ASN A 236 -3.37 -38.32 11.36
CA ASN A 236 -4.44 -38.84 12.22
C ASN A 236 -4.94 -40.20 11.70
N GLY A 237 -4.70 -41.25 12.50
CA GLY A 237 -5.19 -42.59 12.23
C GLY A 237 -6.71 -42.68 12.30
N ALA A 238 -7.28 -43.70 11.65
CA ALA A 238 -8.72 -43.85 11.53
C ALA A 238 -9.43 -44.07 12.90
N PRO A 239 -10.62 -43.48 13.12
CA PRO A 239 -11.48 -43.87 14.22
C PRO A 239 -12.12 -45.24 13.93
N ALA A 240 -11.93 -46.20 14.84
CA ALA A 240 -12.63 -47.48 14.77
C ALA A 240 -14.10 -47.35 15.20
N ALA A 241 -15.00 -48.13 14.60
CA ALA A 241 -16.42 -48.09 14.91
C ALA A 241 -16.77 -48.89 16.18
N ALA A 242 -17.60 -48.28 17.03
CA ALA A 242 -18.40 -48.98 18.04
C ALA A 242 -19.75 -48.24 18.17
N ALA A 243 -20.85 -48.99 18.17
CA ALA A 243 -22.21 -48.44 18.25
C ALA A 243 -22.85 -48.75 19.61
N VAL A 244 -23.95 -48.06 19.96
CA VAL A 244 -25.21 -48.64 20.47
C VAL A 244 -26.26 -47.53 20.70
N ASN A 245 -27.51 -47.81 20.28
CA ASN A 245 -28.84 -47.25 20.62
C ASN A 245 -28.95 -45.86 21.31
N GLY A 246 -29.82 -44.92 20.90
CA GLY A 246 -30.83 -44.90 19.82
C GLY A 246 -32.28 -44.69 20.32
N HIS A 247 -33.05 -43.82 19.65
CA HIS A 247 -34.54 -43.74 19.63
C HIS A 247 -34.99 -42.93 18.38
N ALA A 248 -36.30 -42.86 18.08
CA ALA A 248 -36.81 -42.64 16.70
C ALA A 248 -37.95 -41.60 16.54
N ALA A 249 -38.49 -41.52 15.29
CA ALA A 249 -39.53 -40.62 14.72
C ALA A 249 -39.01 -39.24 14.22
N LYS A 250 -39.19 -38.74 12.97
CA LYS A 250 -39.83 -39.12 11.67
C LYS A 250 -41.10 -38.31 11.29
N ALA A 251 -41.08 -37.74 10.06
CA ALA A 251 -42.18 -37.09 9.31
C ALA A 251 -42.61 -35.69 9.84
N VAL A 252 -43.30 -34.81 9.11
CA VAL A 252 -44.10 -34.90 7.86
C VAL A 252 -43.70 -33.78 6.86
N ALA A 253 -44.16 -33.82 5.59
CA ALA A 253 -43.85 -32.84 4.54
C ALA A 253 -45.05 -32.48 3.63
N GLN A 254 -45.00 -31.28 3.02
CA GLN A 254 -45.73 -30.84 1.80
C GLN A 254 -47.28 -30.84 1.86
N PRO A 255 -48.01 -30.38 0.80
CA PRO A 255 -47.62 -29.64 -0.42
C PRO A 255 -47.97 -28.12 -0.28
N GLU A 256 -48.27 -27.24 -1.24
CA GLU A 256 -48.53 -27.20 -2.72
C GLU A 256 -47.80 -25.95 -3.32
N ALA A 257 -47.90 -25.47 -4.57
CA ALA A 257 -48.75 -25.75 -5.75
C ALA A 257 -48.02 -25.37 -7.08
N GLU A 258 -48.69 -25.45 -8.22
CA GLU A 258 -48.22 -25.05 -9.57
C GLU A 258 -49.15 -24.02 -10.24
N VAL A 259 -48.66 -23.27 -11.25
CA VAL A 259 -49.31 -23.11 -12.58
C VAL A 259 -48.22 -22.92 -13.67
N ALA A 260 -48.35 -23.57 -14.83
CA ALA A 260 -47.47 -23.42 -16.02
C ALA A 260 -47.81 -22.15 -16.86
N GLY A 261 -47.16 -21.75 -17.97
CA GLY A 261 -46.09 -22.25 -18.85
C GLY A 261 -45.88 -21.17 -19.95
N ASN A 262 -45.28 -21.34 -21.13
CA ASN A 262 -44.54 -22.43 -21.80
C ASN A 262 -43.79 -21.77 -22.99
N GLY A 263 -42.60 -22.26 -23.40
CA GLY A 263 -41.88 -21.72 -24.58
C GLY A 263 -40.52 -22.38 -24.84
N HIS A 264 -40.32 -22.90 -26.06
CA HIS A 264 -39.07 -23.56 -26.49
C HIS A 264 -38.13 -22.59 -27.23
N HIS A 265 -36.80 -22.79 -27.12
CA HIS A 265 -35.96 -23.20 -28.26
C HIS A 265 -34.56 -23.69 -27.81
N ALA A 266 -33.87 -24.44 -28.69
CA ALA A 266 -32.48 -24.90 -28.54
C ALA A 266 -31.47 -23.76 -28.86
N GLY A 267 -30.16 -23.85 -28.62
CA GLY A 267 -29.29 -24.92 -28.07
C GLY A 267 -27.81 -24.67 -28.44
N ALA A 268 -26.93 -25.67 -28.26
CA ALA A 268 -25.50 -25.72 -28.62
C ALA A 268 -24.48 -24.93 -27.75
N ASP A 269 -23.80 -25.68 -26.88
CA ASP A 269 -22.34 -25.94 -26.88
C ASP A 269 -21.28 -24.81 -26.82
N ALA A 270 -20.60 -24.83 -25.67
CA ALA A 270 -19.14 -25.02 -25.52
C ALA A 270 -18.15 -23.82 -25.50
N HIS A 271 -17.14 -23.99 -24.63
CA HIS A 271 -15.93 -23.20 -24.40
C HIS A 271 -16.14 -21.75 -23.91
N GLY A 272 -15.55 -21.27 -22.81
CA GLY A 272 -14.58 -21.90 -21.91
C GLY A 272 -13.16 -21.36 -22.12
N TYR A 273 -12.87 -20.20 -21.53
CA TYR A 273 -11.53 -19.72 -21.29
C TYR A 273 -11.48 -18.96 -19.96
N SER A 274 -10.58 -19.33 -19.07
CA SER A 274 -10.25 -18.56 -17.87
C SER A 274 -9.30 -17.43 -18.25
N ALA A 275 -9.56 -16.23 -17.76
CA ALA A 275 -8.60 -15.14 -17.71
C ALA A 275 -8.38 -14.79 -16.24
N ASP A 276 -7.14 -14.87 -15.78
CA ASP A 276 -6.77 -14.62 -14.40
C ASP A 276 -6.93 -13.13 -14.02
N ASP A 277 -7.44 -12.87 -12.82
CA ASP A 277 -7.40 -11.54 -12.21
C ASP A 277 -5.96 -11.20 -11.83
N ASP A 278 -5.37 -10.17 -12.46
CA ASP A 278 -4.03 -9.66 -12.14
C ASP A 278 -4.15 -8.25 -11.53
N ASP A 279 -3.80 -8.13 -10.24
CA ASP A 279 -4.14 -6.99 -9.37
C ASP A 279 -3.63 -5.63 -9.87
N ALA A 280 -4.54 -4.67 -10.02
CA ALA A 280 -4.20 -3.27 -10.20
C ALA A 280 -4.11 -2.53 -8.85
N GLU A 281 -2.88 -2.16 -8.42
CA GLU A 281 -2.48 -0.91 -7.70
C GLU A 281 -0.96 -0.87 -7.27
#